data_AF-A0AAE3EKR6-F1
#
_entry.id   AF-A0AAE3EKR6-F1
#
_cell.length_a   1.000
_cell.length_b   1.000
_cell.length_c   1.000
_cell.angle_alpha   90.00
_cell.angle_beta   90.00
_cell.angle_gamma   90.00
#
_symmetry.space_group_name_H-M   'P 1'
#
loop_
_entity.id
_entity.type
_entity.pdbx_description
1 polymer ?
#
loop_
_entity_poly.entity_id
_entity_poly.type
_entity_poly.pdbx_seq_one_letter_code
_entity_poly.pdbx_strand_id
1 'polypeptide(L)' 'MSKKLTLNIDDELITFAHSYSQQNGLSISKLFEQYLNRLRSTDQNQELNSKTTTLYGLFQDSPIPDKKLLRTKFHEKDTN' A
#
# COMPACT_ATOMS: atom_id res chain seq x y z
N MET A 1 6.20 4.03 28.72
CA MET A 1 5.02 3.71 29.55
C MET A 1 4.23 2.62 28.86
N SER A 2 4.22 1.39 29.37
CA SER A 2 3.37 0.33 28.83
C SER A 2 1.91 0.61 29.21
N LYS A 3 1.06 0.85 28.21
CA LYS A 3 -0.39 1.01 28.41
C LYS A 3 -1.07 -0.30 27.99
N LYS A 4 -2.03 -0.76 28.79
CA LYS A 4 -2.84 -1.94 28.44
C LYS A 4 -3.92 -1.51 27.46
N LEU A 5 -4.02 -2.22 26.33
CA LEU A 5 -5.13 -2.12 25.40
C LEU A 5 -6.04 -3.31 25.63
N THR A 6 -7.30 -3.05 25.98
CA THR A 6 -8.33 -4.08 26.06
C THR A 6 -9.24 -3.92 24.84
N LEU A 7 -9.44 -5.00 24.10
CA LEU A 7 -10.21 -5.01 22.87
C LEU A 7 -11.41 -5.94 23.06
N ASN A 8 -12.57 -5.53 22.55
CA ASN A 8 -13.73 -6.39 22.41
C ASN A 8 -13.77 -6.89 20.96
N ILE A 9 -13.67 -8.20 20.76
CA ILE A 9 -13.67 -8.86 19.44
C ILE A 9 -14.48 -10.13 19.52
N ASP A 10 -14.99 -10.56 18.36
CA ASP A 10 -15.78 -11.77 18.22
C ASP A 10 -15.02 -13.02 18.66
N ASP A 11 -15.72 -13.97 19.30
CA ASP A 11 -15.12 -15.21 19.83
C ASP A 11 -14.44 -16.07 18.76
N GLU A 12 -14.98 -16.04 17.53
CA GLU A 12 -14.37 -16.73 16.39
C GLU A 12 -12.99 -16.13 16.04
N LEU A 13 -12.86 -14.81 16.10
CA LEU A 13 -11.59 -14.10 15.86
C LEU A 13 -10.60 -14.34 16.99
N ILE A 14 -11.07 -14.43 18.24
CA ILE A 14 -10.23 -14.82 19.38
C ILE A 14 -9.65 -16.22 19.14
N THR A 15 -10.50 -17.16 18.73
CA THR A 15 -10.11 -18.55 18.46
C THR A 15 -9.06 -18.62 17.34
N PHE A 16 -9.31 -17.90 16.24
CA PHE A 16 -8.36 -17.77 15.15
C PHE A 16 -7.01 -17.19 15.60
N ALA A 17 -7.04 -16.10 16.38
CA ALA A 17 -5.82 -15.45 16.87
C ALA A 17 -4.98 -16.38 17.75
N HIS A 18 -5.63 -17.21 18.58
CA HIS A 18 -4.93 -18.22 19.37
C HIS A 18 -4.30 -19.30 18.48
N SER A 19 -5.02 -19.84 17.50
CA SER A 19 -4.47 -20.84 16.57
C SER A 19 -3.29 -20.27 15.76
N TYR A 20 -3.44 -19.05 15.24
CA TYR A 20 -2.38 -18.38 14.48
C TYR A 20 -1.14 -18.11 15.35
N SER A 21 -1.35 -17.67 16.60
CA SER A 21 -0.28 -17.43 17.58
C SER A 21 0.53 -18.68 17.86
N GLN A 22 -0.14 -19.82 18.07
CA GLN A 22 0.51 -21.12 18.32
C GLN A 22 1.31 -21.59 17.10
N GLN A 23 0.74 -21.49 15.90
CA GLN A 23 1.39 -21.93 14.66
C GLN A 23 2.66 -21.14 14.35
N ASN A 24 2.65 -19.82 14.63
CA ASN A 24 3.74 -18.92 14.26
C ASN A 24 4.71 -18.65 15.43
N GLY A 25 4.44 -19.16 16.64
CA GLY A 25 5.27 -18.93 17.83
C GLY A 25 5.33 -17.47 18.27
N LEU A 26 4.30 -16.68 17.95
CA LEU A 26 4.22 -15.24 18.24
C LEU A 26 3.04 -14.95 19.15
N SER A 27 3.23 -14.14 20.20
CA SER A 27 2.11 -13.75 21.06
C SER A 27 1.12 -12.85 20.32
N ILE A 28 -0.16 -12.98 20.64
CA ILE A 28 -1.24 -12.15 20.06
C ILE A 28 -0.95 -10.66 20.24
N SER A 29 -0.47 -10.26 21.43
CA SER A 29 -0.10 -8.86 21.70
C SER A 29 0.99 -8.35 20.75
N LYS A 30 2.02 -9.18 20.47
CA LYS A 30 3.11 -8.81 19.56
C LYS A 30 2.63 -8.73 18.12
N LEU A 31 1.76 -9.65 17.70
CA LEU A 31 1.13 -9.63 16.39
C LEU A 31 0.33 -8.34 16.19
N PHE A 32 -0.49 -7.98 17.18
CA PHE A 32 -1.32 -6.79 17.13
C PHE A 32 -0.48 -5.51 17.13
N GLU A 33 0.57 -5.46 17.97
CA GLU A 33 1.51 -4.34 18.00
C GLU A 33 2.24 -4.15 16.67
N GLN A 34 2.71 -5.23 16.05
CA GLN A 34 3.35 -5.19 14.73
C GLN A 34 2.38 -4.70 13.65
N TYR A 35 1.13 -5.16 13.68
CA TYR A 35 0.11 -4.72 12.75
C TYR A 35 -0.20 -3.23 12.89
N LEU A 36 -0.42 -2.74 14.13
CA LEU A 36 -0.64 -1.32 14.39
C LEU A 36 0.55 -0.45 14.00
N ASN A 37 1.78 -0.93 14.27
CA ASN A 37 2.99 -0.24 13.82
C ASN A 37 3.06 -0.17 12.29
N ARG A 38 2.73 -1.26 11.60
CA ARG A 38 2.67 -1.27 10.13
C ARG A 38 1.62 -0.29 9.61
N LEU A 39 0.42 -0.25 10.20
CA LEU A 39 -0.61 0.71 9.81
C LEU A 39 -0.12 2.16 9.97
N ARG A 40 0.47 2.47 11.13
CA ARG A 40 1.05 3.80 11.39
C ARG A 40 2.14 4.18 10.39
N SER A 41 2.98 3.23 9.99
CA SER A 41 4.05 3.47 9.03
C SER A 41 3.57 3.52 7.57
N THR A 42 2.45 2.87 7.26
CA THR A 42 1.90 2.81 5.89
C THR A 42 1.25 4.13 5.50
N ASP A 43 0.59 4.83 6.42
CA ASP A 43 0.03 6.17 6.17
C ASP A 43 1.10 7.24 5.92
N GLN A 44 2.34 7.01 6.34
CA GLN A 44 3.45 7.96 6.17
C GLN A 44 4.35 7.68 4.97
N ASN A 45 4.21 6.51 4.32
CA ASN A 45 5.09 6.09 3.23
C ASN A 45 4.32 5.36 2.12
N GLN A 46 3.32 6.02 1.54
CA GLN A 46 3.03 5.83 0.13
C GLN A 46 3.97 6.70 -0.74
N GLU A 47 5.25 6.77 -0.40
CA GLU A 47 6.24 7.09 -1.42
C GLU A 47 6.29 5.87 -2.34
N LEU A 48 5.84 6.08 -3.58
CA LEU A 48 6.01 5.13 -4.66
C LEU A 48 7.46 4.60 -4.62
N ASN A 49 7.64 3.29 -4.82
CA ASN A 49 8.97 2.71 -4.97
C ASN A 49 9.77 3.58 -5.94
N SER A 50 11.04 3.89 -5.65
CA SER A 50 11.84 4.83 -6.46
C SER A 50 11.79 4.54 -7.95
N LYS A 51 11.72 3.26 -8.35
CA LYS A 51 11.52 2.84 -9.74
C LYS A 51 10.16 3.26 -10.31
N THR A 52 9.08 3.12 -9.55
CA THR A 52 7.75 3.63 -9.92
C THR A 52 7.70 5.15 -9.92
N THR A 53 8.41 5.85 -9.03
CA THR A 53 8.52 7.32 -9.05
C THR A 53 9.26 7.80 -10.29
N THR A 54 10.36 7.14 -10.70
CA THR A 54 11.06 7.46 -11.95
C THR A 54 10.18 7.16 -13.17
N LEU A 55 9.46 6.04 -13.17
CA LEU A 55 8.52 5.73 -14.24
C LEU A 55 7.37 6.76 -14.29
N TYR A 56 6.85 7.18 -13.15
CA TYR A 56 5.74 8.13 -13.03
C TYR A 56 6.15 9.58 -13.31
N GLY A 57 7.38 9.98 -12.94
CA GLY A 57 7.97 11.28 -13.25
C GLY A 57 8.25 11.49 -14.74
N LEU A 58 8.31 10.42 -15.55
CA LEU A 58 8.25 10.53 -17.01
C LEU A 58 6.84 10.91 -17.53
N PHE A 59 5.81 10.80 -16.68
CA PHE A 59 4.40 10.94 -17.04
C PHE A 59 3.63 12.07 -16.33
N GLN A 60 4.28 13.06 -15.68
CA GLN A 60 3.59 14.29 -15.22
C GLN A 60 4.41 15.53 -15.62
N ASP A 61 3.88 16.56 -16.28
CA ASP A 61 2.83 17.49 -15.80
C ASP A 61 1.64 17.75 -16.76
N SER A 62 1.37 16.88 -17.73
CA SER A 62 0.24 17.10 -18.65
C SER A 62 -0.75 15.94 -18.59
N PRO A 63 -2.08 16.20 -18.54
CA PRO A 63 -3.06 15.13 -18.70
C PRO A 63 -2.77 14.43 -20.03
N ILE A 64 -2.87 13.10 -20.03
CA ILE A 64 -2.71 12.31 -21.27
C ILE A 64 -3.59 12.97 -22.34
N PRO A 65 -3.02 13.47 -23.45
CA PRO A 65 -3.78 14.18 -24.46
C PRO A 65 -4.91 13.29 -24.99
N ASP A 66 -6.02 13.90 -25.40
CA ASP A 66 -7.15 13.16 -25.97
C ASP A 66 -6.68 12.20 -27.09
N LYS A 67 -7.32 11.03 -27.19
CA LYS A 67 -6.98 9.95 -28.13
C LYS A 67 -6.85 10.46 -29.57
N LYS A 68 -7.64 11.47 -29.94
CA LYS A 68 -7.58 12.13 -31.25
C LYS A 68 -6.25 12.85 -31.48
N LEU A 69 -5.77 13.63 -30.50
CA LEU A 69 -4.49 14.34 -30.55
C LEU A 69 -3.29 13.38 -30.61
N LEU A 70 -3.35 12.28 -29.87
CA LEU A 70 -2.32 11.24 -29.93
C LEU A 70 -2.26 10.59 -31.31
N ARG A 71 -3.42 10.32 -31.92
CA ARG A 71 -3.51 9.74 -33.26
C ARG A 71 -2.95 10.70 -34.31
N THR A 72 -3.22 12.00 -34.22
CA THR A 72 -2.64 12.99 -35.14
C THR A 72 -1.11 13.04 -35.03
N LYS A 73 -0.56 13.18 -33.82
CA LYS A 73 0.90 13.22 -33.60
C LYS A 73 1.63 11.97 -34.08
N PHE A 74 1.00 10.80 -33.99
CA PHE A 74 1.61 9.54 -34.44
C PHE A 74 1.63 9.41 -35.97
N HIS A 75 0.62 9.93 -36.67
CA HIS A 75 0.52 9.85 -38.13
C HIS A 75 1.21 11.03 -38.86
N GLU A 76 1.59 12.10 -38.16
CA GLU A 76 2.35 13.22 -38.74
C GLU A 76 3.86 12.93 -38.89
N LYS A 77 4.38 11.81 -38.36
CA LYS A 77 5.81 11.49 -38.40
C LYS A 77 6.35 10.96 -39.75
N ASP A 78 5.58 11.05 -40.83
CA ASP A 78 6.00 10.60 -42.18
C ASP A 78 5.97 11.72 -43.25
N THR A 79 6.08 12.99 -42.87
CA THR A 79 6.33 14.07 -43.84
C THR A 79 7.41 15.03 -43.35
N ASN A 80 8.66 14.60 -43.47
CA ASN A 80 9.82 15.32 -44.04
C ASN A 80 11.14 14.69 -43.57
#